data_AF-A0A8B9NQN3-F1
#
_entry.id   AF-A0A8B9NQN3-F1
#
_cell.length_a   1.000
_cell.length_b   1.000
_cell.length_c   1.000
_cell.angle_alpha   90.00
_cell.angle_beta   90.00
_cell.angle_gamma   90.00
#
_symmetry.space_group_name_H-M   'P 1'
#
loop_
_entity.id
_entity.type
_entity.pdbx_description
1 polymer ?
#
loop_
_entity_poly.entity_id
_entity_poly.type
_entity_poly.pdbx_seq_one_letter_code
_entity_poly.pdbx_strand_id
1 'polypeptide(L)' 'MNGRGRLEHPSGAVYEGEFKDNMFHGVGTYTFPNGAKYIGPFNENKLEGEGEFIDEKGVEWSGTFHHTAAVGLKQKLKM' A
#
# COMPACT_ATOMS: atom_id res chain seq x y z
N MET A 1 2.29 18.36 4.65
CA MET A 1 3.51 17.70 4.16
C MET A 1 3.27 17.39 2.70
N ASN A 2 4.15 17.94 1.86
CA ASN A 2 4.15 17.74 0.42
C ASN A 2 5.55 17.21 0.07
N GLY A 3 5.63 16.14 -0.71
CA GLY A 3 6.89 15.47 -1.07
C GLY A 3 7.02 14.07 -0.47
N ARG A 4 8.17 13.42 -0.69
CA ARG A 4 8.41 12.05 -0.20
C ARG A 4 8.74 12.04 1.28
N GLY A 5 8.20 11.06 2.00
CA GLY A 5 8.46 10.87 3.42
C GLY A 5 8.22 9.44 3.88
N ARG A 6 8.40 9.24 5.18
CA ARG A 6 8.12 7.99 5.88
C ARG A 6 7.29 8.31 7.12
N LEU A 7 6.12 7.69 7.24
CA LEU A 7 5.24 7.78 8.40
C LEU A 7 5.24 6.43 9.11
N GLU A 8 5.65 6.43 10.37
CA GLU A 8 5.60 5.25 11.23
C GLU A 8 4.47 5.43 12.24
N HIS A 9 3.53 4.50 12.25
CA HIS A 9 2.46 4.45 13.22
C HIS A 9 2.92 3.66 14.45
N PRO A 10 2.56 4.06 15.68
CA PRO A 10 2.90 3.31 16.89
C PRO A 10 2.32 1.88 16.91
N SER A 11 1.33 1.59 16.07
CA SER A 11 0.80 0.24 15.86
C SER A 11 1.75 -0.69 15.09
N GLY A 12 2.86 -0.19 14.55
CA GLY A 12 3.80 -0.94 13.71
C GLY A 12 3.54 -0.83 12.20
N ALA A 13 2.52 -0.07 11.78
CA ALA A 13 2.30 0.24 10.37
C ALA A 13 3.30 1.29 9.89
N VAL A 14 3.84 1.15 8.69
CA VAL A 14 4.81 2.08 8.12
C VAL A 14 4.42 2.43 6.69
N TYR A 15 4.21 3.69 6.41
CA TYR A 15 4.04 4.18 5.04
C TYR A 15 5.30 4.91 4.59
N GLU A 16 5.78 4.61 3.38
CA GLU A 16 6.90 5.30 2.75
C GLU A 16 6.51 5.64 1.32
N GLY A 17 6.42 6.93 0.99
CA GLY A 17 5.89 7.34 -0.31
C GLY A 17 5.73 8.83 -0.43
N GLU A 18 4.99 9.24 -1.45
CA GLU A 18 4.66 10.64 -1.67
C GLU A 18 3.52 11.09 -0.75
N PHE A 19 3.68 12.27 -0.18
CA PHE A 19 2.66 12.93 0.60
C PHE A 19 2.20 14.16 -0.16
N LYS A 20 0.89 14.39 -0.13
CA LYS A 20 0.26 15.61 -0.61
C LYS A 20 -0.77 16.04 0.41
N ASP A 21 -0.68 17.28 0.89
CA ASP A 21 -1.60 17.83 1.88
C ASP A 21 -1.72 16.97 3.15
N ASN A 22 -0.59 16.44 3.64
CA ASN A 22 -0.55 15.50 4.79
C ASN A 22 -1.23 14.14 4.56
N MET A 23 -1.64 13.84 3.33
CA MET A 23 -2.24 12.56 2.95
C MET A 23 -1.29 11.76 2.07
N PHE A 24 -1.41 10.42 2.10
CA PHE A 24 -0.69 9.55 1.18
C PHE A 24 -1.18 9.81 -0.24
N HIS A 25 -0.24 10.00 -1.16
CA HIS A 25 -0.51 10.31 -2.55
C HIS A 25 0.58 9.72 -3.44
N GLY A 26 0.37 9.68 -4.76
CA GLY A 26 1.38 9.19 -5.70
C GLY A 26 1.78 7.75 -5.42
N VAL A 27 3.01 7.36 -5.74
CA VAL A 27 3.45 5.97 -5.50
C VAL A 27 4.05 5.84 -4.11
N GLY A 28 3.64 4.80 -3.38
CA GLY A 28 4.15 4.52 -2.05
C GLY A 28 4.17 3.04 -1.71
N THR A 29 4.77 2.75 -0.56
CA THR A 29 4.82 1.44 0.08
C THR A 29 4.19 1.53 1.45
N TYR A 30 3.10 0.82 1.67
CA TYR A 30 2.45 0.69 2.97
C TYR A 30 2.75 -0.69 3.56
N THR A 31 3.50 -0.72 4.66
CA THR A 31 3.76 -1.91 5.47
C THR A 31 2.72 -1.97 6.58
N PHE A 32 1.94 -3.04 6.59
CA PHE A 32 0.97 -3.35 7.61
C PHE A 32 1.67 -3.91 8.86
N PRO A 33 1.05 -3.77 10.05
CA PRO A 33 1.64 -4.23 11.30
C PRO A 33 1.77 -5.77 11.39
N ASN A 34 1.04 -6.52 10.55
CA ASN A 34 1.19 -7.97 10.41
C ASN A 34 2.39 -8.37 9.53
N GLY A 35 3.12 -7.40 8.95
CA GLY A 35 4.25 -7.65 8.04
C GLY A 35 3.88 -7.70 6.56
N ALA A 36 2.59 -7.64 6.22
CA ALA A 36 2.18 -7.48 4.82
C ALA A 36 2.61 -6.12 4.27
N LYS A 37 2.80 -6.00 2.96
CA LYS A 37 3.22 -4.77 2.29
C LYS A 37 2.36 -4.53 1.06
N TYR A 38 2.00 -3.29 0.82
CA TYR A 38 1.37 -2.85 -0.43
C TYR A 38 2.27 -1.84 -1.10
N ILE A 39 2.54 -2.00 -2.39
CA ILE A 39 3.34 -1.13 -3.22
C ILE A 39 2.46 -0.69 -4.37
N GLY A 40 2.16 0.59 -4.46
CA GLY A 40 1.25 1.06 -5.50
C GLY A 40 0.89 2.53 -5.37
N PRO A 41 -0.05 2.99 -6.20
CA PRO A 41 -0.50 4.36 -6.18
C PRO A 41 -1.47 4.57 -5.01
N PHE A 42 -1.35 5.73 -4.40
CA PHE A 42 -2.17 6.23 -3.32
C PHE A 42 -2.83 7.52 -3.78
N ASN A 43 -4.09 7.68 -3.41
CA ASN A 43 -4.85 8.89 -3.63
C ASN A 43 -5.63 9.21 -2.35
N GLU A 44 -5.32 10.34 -1.70
CA GLU A 44 -6.01 10.80 -0.48
C GLU A 44 -6.08 9.73 0.63
N ASN A 45 -4.95 9.08 0.93
CA ASN A 45 -4.82 7.95 1.88
C ASN A 45 -5.45 6.62 1.43
N LYS A 46 -5.97 6.53 0.21
CA LYS A 46 -6.58 5.31 -0.32
C LYS A 46 -5.68 4.68 -1.37
N LEU A 47 -5.70 3.36 -1.42
CA LEU A 47 -4.96 2.61 -2.43
C LEU A 47 -5.78 2.68 -3.72
N GLU A 48 -5.17 3.18 -4.79
CA GLU A 48 -5.85 3.45 -6.06
C GLU A 48 -4.96 3.03 -7.22
N GLY A 49 -5.53 2.35 -8.23
CA GLY A 49 -4.79 1.93 -9.42
C GLY A 49 -4.07 0.59 -9.27
N GLU A 50 -3.13 0.33 -10.17
CA GLU A 50 -2.42 -0.94 -10.23
C GLU A 50 -1.31 -1.00 -9.18
N GLY A 51 -1.39 -1.98 -8.29
CA GLY A 51 -0.42 -2.18 -7.23
C GLY A 51 -0.06 -3.65 -7.02
N GLU A 52 0.90 -3.84 -6.13
CA GLU A 52 1.41 -5.13 -5.70
C GLU A 52 1.22 -5.25 -4.19
N PHE A 53 0.58 -6.32 -3.76
CA PHE A 53 0.42 -6.66 -2.35
C PHE A 53 1.27 -7.88 -2.04
N ILE A 54 2.06 -7.81 -0.99
CA ILE A 54 2.89 -8.89 -0.47
C ILE A 54 2.30 -9.26 0.88
N ASP A 55 1.82 -10.48 1.01
CA ASP A 55 1.26 -10.98 2.26
C ASP A 55 2.36 -11.20 3.32
N GLU A 56 1.99 -11.42 4.59
CA GLU A 56 2.94 -11.74 5.67
C GLU A 56 3.83 -12.96 5.36
N LYS A 57 3.36 -13.85 4.48
CA LYS A 57 4.10 -15.04 4.00
C LYS A 57 5.03 -14.78 2.81
N GLY A 58 5.10 -13.53 2.33
CA GLY A 58 5.88 -13.17 1.14
C GLY A 58 5.20 -13.55 -0.18
N VAL A 59 3.90 -13.85 -0.18
CA VAL A 59 3.14 -14.14 -1.40
C VAL A 59 2.80 -12.82 -2.08
N GLU A 60 3.16 -12.69 -3.35
CA GLU A 60 2.97 -11.48 -4.16
C GLU A 60 1.67 -11.54 -4.98
N TRP A 61 0.89 -10.47 -4.93
CA TRP A 61 -0.43 -10.33 -5.54
C TRP A 61 -0.44 -9.02 -6.34
N SER A 62 -0.52 -9.09 -7.67
CA SER A 62 -0.63 -7.90 -8.50
C SER A 62 -2.08 -7.72 -8.97
N GLY A 63 -2.59 -6.50 -8.93
CA GLY A 63 -3.94 -6.21 -9.42
C GLY A 63 -4.29 -4.73 -9.38
N THR A 64 -5.48 -4.39 -9.86
CA THR A 64 -6.03 -3.03 -9.78
C THR A 64 -6.86 -2.88 -8.52
N PHE A 65 -6.47 -1.96 -7.65
CA PHE A 65 -7.12 -1.63 -6.39
C PHE A 65 -7.96 -0.37 -6.60
N HIS A 66 -9.27 -0.46 -6.46
CA HIS A 66 -10.16 0.69 -6.57
C HIS A 66 -10.79 0.98 -5.21
N HIS A 67 -10.22 1.94 -4.47
CA HIS A 67 -10.85 2.55 -3.29
C HIS A 67 -11.27 1.57 -2.19
N THR A 68 -10.59 0.43 -2.09
CA THR A 68 -10.91 -0.59 -1.09
C THR A 68 -10.00 -0.42 0.12
N ALA A 69 -10.57 -0.45 1.33
CA ALA A 69 -9.86 -1.15 2.41
C ALA A 69 -9.67 -2.58 1.89
N ALA A 70 -8.42 -3.03 1.73
CA ALA A 70 -7.98 -4.28 1.10
C ALA A 70 -8.98 -5.47 1.16
N VAL A 71 -10.01 -5.46 0.31
CA VAL A 71 -11.02 -6.52 0.18
C VAL A 71 -11.09 -6.84 -1.31
N GLY A 72 -10.24 -7.76 -1.75
CA GLY A 72 -10.19 -8.16 -3.15
C GLY A 72 -8.84 -8.66 -3.64
N LEU A 73 -8.05 -9.33 -2.79
CA LEU A 73 -6.84 -10.01 -3.24
C LEU A 73 -7.23 -11.24 -4.07
N LYS A 74 -7.04 -11.16 -5.39
CA LYS A 74 -7.14 -12.32 -6.28
C LYS A 74 -5.78 -12.99 -6.41
N GLN A 75 -5.74 -14.28 -6.12
CA GLN A 75 -4.51 -15.07 -6.07
C GLN A 75 -3.89 -15.16 -7.44
N LYS A 76 -2.69 -14.59 -7.57
CA LYS A 76 -1.82 -14.87 -8.71
C LYS A 76 -1.19 -16.24 -8.46
N LEU A 77 -1.92 -17.29 -8.83
CA LEU A 77 -1.40 -18.64 -8.86
C LEU A 77 -0.30 -18.68 -9.95
N LYS A 78 0.97 -18.77 -9.56
CA LYS A 78 2.03 -19.16 -10.49
C LYS A 78 1.73 -20.59 -10.94
N MET A 79 1.51 -20.78 -12.23
CA MET A 79 1.48 -22.09 -12.89
C MET A 79 2.86 -22.71 -12.91
#